data_AF-A0AA47M4F7-F1
#
_entry.id   AF-A0AA47M4F7-F1
#
_cell.length_a   1.000
_cell.length_b   1.000
_cell.length_c   1.000
_cell.angle_alpha   90.00
_cell.angle_beta   90.00
_cell.angle_gamma   90.00
#
_symmetry.space_group_name_H-M   'P 1'
#
loop_
_entity.id
_entity.type
_entity.pdbx_description
1 polymer ?
#
loop_
_entity_poly.entity_id
_entity_poly.type
_entity_poly.pdbx_seq_one_letter_code
_entity_poly.pdbx_strand_id
1 'polypeptide(L)'
;MQKKGKIDNKNRKQKACDTEAKINYVYRVTMESYEEQKSHDIYMMRINQVIKEGESDKPTNELRAFLGYSHCREALGLKLNKSYLIMGTEKDTHKINQNQYEYMLGEQTWIEYWPTDLECQDPKYWSTCEGIDDLLYTFSTTGCKQ
;
A
#
# COMPACT_ATOMS: atom_id res chain seq x y z
N MET A 1 1.88 10.77 -1.64
CA MET A 1 2.72 10.66 -2.87
C MET A 1 3.54 9.38 -2.81
N GLN A 2 3.82 8.74 -3.96
CA GLN A 2 4.58 7.47 -3.99
C GLN A 2 6.06 7.68 -3.64
N LYS A 3 6.59 6.80 -2.79
CA LYS A 3 8.00 6.72 -2.42
C LYS A 3 8.79 6.08 -3.57
N LYS A 4 9.86 6.76 -3.99
CA LYS A 4 10.74 6.35 -5.10
C LYS A 4 12.20 6.50 -4.66
N GLY A 5 13.08 5.72 -5.29
CA GLY A 5 14.53 5.78 -5.03
C GLY A 5 14.99 4.83 -3.92
N LYS A 6 16.18 5.07 -3.36
CA LYS A 6 16.74 4.26 -2.28
C LYS A 6 16.03 4.58 -0.97
N ILE A 7 15.16 3.68 -0.54
CA ILE A 7 14.43 3.75 0.74
C ILE A 7 15.10 2.80 1.72
N ASP A 8 15.43 3.31 2.91
CA ASP A 8 15.99 2.49 4.00
C ASP A 8 14.96 1.46 4.50
N ASN A 9 15.38 0.21 4.62
CA ASN A 9 14.57 -0.91 5.12
C ASN A 9 14.07 -0.66 6.54
N LYS A 10 14.86 0.02 7.37
CA LYS A 10 14.44 0.42 8.72
C LYS A 10 13.20 1.32 8.67
N ASN A 11 13.10 2.20 7.67
CA ASN A 11 11.97 3.11 7.52
C ASN A 11 10.67 2.35 7.21
N ARG A 12 10.72 1.28 6.38
CA ARG A 12 9.51 0.48 6.06
C ARG A 12 8.95 -0.20 7.31
N LYS A 13 9.81 -0.87 8.08
CA LYS A 13 9.41 -1.58 9.31
C LYS A 13 8.93 -0.62 10.39
N GLN A 14 9.65 0.48 10.61
CA GLN A 14 9.23 1.51 11.55
C GLN A 14 7.88 2.11 11.14
N LYS A 15 7.67 2.41 9.85
CA LYS A 15 6.41 2.95 9.38
C LYS A 15 5.25 1.96 9.55
N ALA A 16 5.45 0.70 9.19
CA ALA A 16 4.43 -0.34 9.37
C ALA A 16 3.98 -0.53 10.83
N CYS A 17 4.82 -0.15 11.79
CA CYS A 17 4.58 -0.20 13.23
C CYS A 17 4.39 1.16 13.89
N ASP A 18 4.22 2.22 13.10
CA ASP A 18 4.09 3.59 13.58
C ASP A 18 2.73 3.79 14.26
N THR A 19 2.75 3.77 15.60
CA THR A 19 1.57 3.95 16.45
C THR A 19 1.14 5.40 16.55
N GLU A 20 2.08 6.35 16.41
CA GLU A 20 1.80 7.79 16.44
C GLU A 20 1.02 8.20 15.19
N ALA A 21 1.47 7.76 14.01
CA ALA A 21 0.74 7.95 12.75
C ALA A 21 -0.43 6.98 12.57
N LYS A 22 -0.63 6.04 13.51
CA LYS A 22 -1.70 5.03 13.48
C LYS A 22 -1.74 4.25 12.16
N ILE A 23 -0.60 3.68 11.77
CA ILE A 23 -0.57 2.78 10.62
C ILE A 23 -1.23 1.47 11.05
N ASN A 24 -2.44 1.23 10.58
CA ASN A 24 -3.29 0.11 11.01
C ASN A 24 -3.15 -1.09 10.06
N TYR A 25 -3.04 -0.85 8.76
CA TYR A 25 -2.95 -1.91 7.76
C TYR A 25 -1.72 -1.80 6.88
N VAL A 26 -1.27 -2.95 6.37
CA VAL A 26 -0.16 -3.06 5.42
C VAL A 26 -0.52 -4.13 4.40
N TYR A 27 -0.62 -3.73 3.13
CA TYR A 27 -1.10 -4.59 2.05
C TYR A 27 -0.15 -4.57 0.84
N ARG A 28 -0.07 -5.71 0.16
CA ARG A 28 0.32 -5.76 -1.25
C ARG A 28 -0.94 -5.67 -2.08
N VAL A 29 -0.99 -4.71 -3.00
CA VAL A 29 -2.14 -4.50 -3.87
C VAL A 29 -1.73 -4.46 -5.32
N THR A 30 -2.62 -4.85 -6.23
CA THR A 30 -2.41 -4.74 -7.68
C THR A 30 -3.56 -3.96 -8.30
N MET A 31 -3.23 -2.96 -9.11
CA MET A 31 -4.21 -2.12 -9.77
C MET A 31 -4.83 -2.84 -10.99
N GLU A 32 -6.13 -3.11 -10.95
CA GLU A 32 -6.87 -3.82 -12.01
C GLU A 32 -7.63 -2.89 -12.94
N SER A 33 -8.10 -1.75 -12.44
CA SER A 33 -8.72 -0.71 -13.27
C SER A 33 -8.58 0.68 -12.66
N TYR A 34 -8.89 1.69 -13.48
CA TYR A 34 -8.77 3.10 -13.17
C TYR A 34 -9.96 3.86 -13.74
N GLU A 35 -10.53 4.76 -12.95
CA GLU A 35 -11.53 5.72 -13.40
C GLU A 35 -11.11 7.13 -12.99
N GLU A 36 -10.97 8.01 -13.97
CA GLU A 36 -10.69 9.41 -13.74
C GLU A 36 -11.97 10.16 -13.35
N GLN A 37 -11.95 10.93 -12.27
CA GLN A 37 -13.06 11.83 -11.94
C GLN A 37 -12.61 13.25 -11.64
N LYS A 38 -13.58 14.15 -11.44
CA LYS A 38 -13.32 15.60 -11.28
C LYS A 38 -12.51 15.93 -10.02
N SER A 39 -12.84 15.30 -8.89
CA SER A 39 -12.22 15.60 -7.59
C SER A 39 -11.30 14.50 -7.09
N HIS A 40 -11.71 13.23 -7.25
CA HIS A 40 -10.97 12.06 -6.81
C HIS A 40 -11.03 10.99 -7.88
N ASP A 41 -9.88 10.46 -8.27
CA ASP A 41 -9.84 9.30 -9.15
C ASP A 41 -10.00 8.02 -8.34
N ILE A 42 -10.56 7.01 -8.99
CA ILE A 42 -10.80 5.70 -8.42
C ILE A 42 -9.78 4.71 -9.00
N TYR A 43 -9.01 4.09 -8.14
CA TYR A 43 -8.09 3.02 -8.46
C TYR A 43 -8.66 1.73 -7.88
N MET A 44 -9.21 0.86 -8.73
CA MET A 44 -9.69 -0.44 -8.27
C MET A 44 -8.48 -1.36 -8.10
N MET A 45 -8.18 -1.71 -6.86
CA MET A 45 -7.01 -2.51 -6.53
C MET A 45 -7.41 -3.80 -5.82
N ARG A 46 -6.83 -4.92 -6.28
CA ARG A 46 -6.95 -6.20 -5.61
C ARG A 46 -5.94 -6.27 -4.49
N ILE A 47 -6.39 -6.59 -3.28
CA ILE A 47 -5.52 -6.80 -2.13
C ILE A 47 -5.01 -8.24 -2.18
N ASN A 48 -3.86 -8.44 -2.81
CA ASN A 48 -3.29 -9.76 -3.05
C ASN A 48 -2.71 -10.40 -1.78
N GLN A 49 -2.20 -9.57 -0.87
CA GLN A 49 -1.59 -10.05 0.38
C GLN A 49 -1.85 -9.07 1.51
N VAL A 50 -2.33 -9.60 2.64
CA VAL A 50 -2.47 -8.88 3.90
C VAL A 50 -1.24 -9.16 4.76
N ILE A 51 -0.39 -8.15 4.96
CA ILE A 51 0.86 -8.25 5.74
C ILE A 51 0.59 -7.84 7.19
N LYS A 52 -0.24 -6.80 7.37
CA LYS A 52 -0.82 -6.38 8.65
C LYS A 52 -2.31 -6.14 8.44
N GLU A 53 -3.12 -6.86 9.20
CA GLU A 53 -4.57 -6.76 9.13
C GLU A 53 -5.05 -5.46 9.79
N GLY A 54 -6.04 -4.82 9.17
CA GLY A 54 -6.73 -3.67 9.77
C GLY A 54 -7.69 -4.11 10.86
N GLU A 55 -8.27 -3.15 11.57
CA GLU A 55 -9.25 -3.43 12.63
C GLU A 55 -10.65 -3.67 12.04
N SER A 56 -10.99 -2.93 10.98
CA SER A 56 -12.36 -2.85 10.47
C SER A 56 -12.63 -3.75 9.26
N ASP A 57 -11.69 -3.78 8.31
CA ASP A 57 -11.81 -4.51 7.05
C ASP A 57 -10.77 -5.64 6.98
N LYS A 58 -11.18 -6.79 6.41
CA LYS A 58 -10.38 -8.01 6.31
C LYS A 58 -10.28 -8.50 4.86
N PRO A 59 -9.73 -7.70 3.94
CA PRO A 59 -9.95 -7.86 2.49
C PRO A 59 -8.95 -8.82 1.83
N THR A 60 -8.97 -10.11 2.19
CA THR A 60 -8.04 -11.07 1.57
C THR A 60 -8.49 -11.45 0.16
N ASN A 61 -7.68 -11.11 -0.85
CA ASN A 61 -7.94 -11.36 -2.28
C ASN A 61 -9.19 -10.64 -2.82
N GLU A 62 -9.65 -9.59 -2.14
CA GLU A 62 -10.81 -8.80 -2.54
C GLU A 62 -10.41 -7.54 -3.31
N LEU A 63 -11.33 -7.04 -4.12
CA LEU A 63 -11.17 -5.77 -4.83
C LEU A 63 -11.68 -4.64 -3.93
N ARG A 64 -10.90 -3.55 -3.86
CA ARG A 64 -11.23 -2.34 -3.10
C ARG A 64 -10.98 -1.11 -3.94
N ALA A 65 -11.81 -0.09 -3.73
CA ALA A 65 -11.60 1.22 -4.34
C ALA A 65 -10.63 2.01 -3.47
N PHE A 66 -9.51 2.40 -4.08
CA PHE A 66 -8.58 3.38 -3.51
C PHE A 66 -8.83 4.72 -4.20
N LEU A 67 -9.03 5.76 -3.41
CA LEU A 67 -9.36 7.10 -3.89
C LEU A 67 -8.13 8.00 -3.78
N GLY A 68 -7.76 8.68 -4.86
CA GLY A 68 -6.68 9.67 -4.84
C GLY A 68 -7.18 10.99 -5.40
N TYR A 69 -6.80 12.12 -4.79
CA TYR A 69 -7.14 13.43 -5.35
C TYR A 69 -6.62 13.57 -6.78
N SER A 70 -7.40 14.19 -7.67
CA SER A 70 -7.03 14.36 -9.08
C SER A 70 -5.71 15.11 -9.28
N HIS A 71 -5.40 16.09 -8.42
CA HIS A 71 -4.13 16.81 -8.44
C HIS A 71 -2.92 15.96 -7.98
N CYS A 72 -3.14 14.78 -7.40
CA CYS A 72 -2.09 13.86 -6.94
C CYS A 72 -1.72 12.79 -7.98
N ARG A 73 -2.38 12.71 -9.15
CA ARG A 73 -2.17 11.65 -10.16
C ARG A 73 -0.69 11.38 -10.48
N GLU A 74 0.04 12.43 -10.85
CA GLU A 74 1.45 12.31 -11.22
C GLU A 74 2.31 11.86 -10.03
N ALA A 75 2.01 12.39 -8.85
CA ALA A 75 2.72 12.10 -7.62
C ALA A 75 2.45 10.68 -7.09
N LEU A 76 1.25 10.16 -7.32
CA LEU A 76 0.88 8.77 -7.04
C LEU A 76 1.57 7.84 -8.05
N GLY A 77 1.60 8.21 -9.33
CA GLY A 77 2.31 7.46 -10.37
C GLY A 77 1.87 6.00 -10.48
N LEU A 78 0.61 5.71 -10.12
CA LEU A 78 0.02 4.40 -10.17
C LEU A 78 -0.24 3.99 -11.62
N LYS A 79 -0.07 2.70 -11.91
CA LYS A 79 -0.13 2.13 -13.25
C LYS A 79 -0.91 0.84 -13.24
N LEU A 80 -1.67 0.62 -14.30
CA LEU A 80 -2.43 -0.61 -14.52
C LEU A 80 -1.52 -1.84 -14.46
N ASN A 81 -2.03 -2.94 -13.88
CA ASN A 81 -1.36 -4.24 -13.74
C ASN A 81 -0.02 -4.20 -12.98
N LYS A 82 0.22 -3.14 -12.21
CA LYS A 82 1.39 -3.01 -11.35
C LYS A 82 1.00 -3.19 -9.89
N SER A 83 1.91 -3.76 -9.12
CA SER A 83 1.72 -3.98 -7.68
C SER A 83 2.38 -2.88 -6.85
N TYR A 84 1.80 -2.62 -5.68
CA TYR A 84 2.25 -1.60 -4.74
C TYR A 84 2.16 -2.11 -3.30
N LEU A 85 3.12 -1.69 -2.48
CA LEU A 85 3.03 -1.75 -1.03
C LEU A 85 2.26 -0.52 -0.55
N ILE A 86 1.12 -0.74 0.10
CA ILE A 86 0.33 0.33 0.72
C ILE A 86 0.26 0.13 2.23
N MET A 87 0.60 1.19 2.98
CA MET A 87 0.40 1.26 4.43
C MET A 87 -0.45 2.49 4.73
N GLY A 88 -1.51 2.32 5.52
CA GLY A 88 -2.40 3.42 5.82
C GLY A 88 -3.08 3.30 7.18
N THR A 89 -3.96 4.27 7.43
CA THR A 89 -4.64 4.44 8.71
C THR A 89 -6.12 4.08 8.56
N GLU A 90 -6.77 3.66 9.64
CA GLU A 90 -8.24 3.43 9.63
C GLU A 90 -9.03 4.73 9.45
N LYS A 91 -8.44 5.90 9.77
CA LYS A 91 -9.10 7.20 9.54
C LYS A 91 -9.34 7.47 8.06
N ASP A 92 -8.50 6.90 7.21
CA ASP A 92 -8.58 7.01 5.75
C ASP A 92 -9.36 5.83 5.14
N THR A 93 -9.97 4.96 5.96
CA THR A 93 -10.77 3.82 5.50
C THR A 93 -12.25 4.09 5.80
N HIS A 94 -13.06 4.20 4.76
CA HIS A 94 -14.49 4.51 4.88
C HIS A 94 -15.34 3.28 4.55
N LYS A 95 -16.21 2.90 5.47
CA LYS A 95 -17.22 1.87 5.22
C LYS A 95 -18.39 2.47 4.47
N ILE A 96 -18.65 1.96 3.26
CA ILE A 96 -19.76 2.41 2.41
C ILE A 96 -21.01 1.59 2.72
N ASN A 97 -20.89 0.26 2.74
CA ASN A 97 -21.98 -0.69 2.99
C ASN A 97 -21.48 -1.90 3.78
N GLN A 98 -22.33 -2.92 3.94
CA GLN A 98 -21.91 -4.23 4.45
C GLN A 98 -20.82 -4.80 3.53
N ASN A 99 -19.61 -5.00 4.09
CA ASN A 99 -18.42 -5.52 3.40
C ASN A 99 -17.91 -4.69 2.21
N GLN A 100 -18.29 -3.41 2.12
CA GLN A 100 -17.75 -2.50 1.09
C GLN A 100 -17.01 -1.36 1.77
N TYR A 101 -15.71 -1.25 1.47
CA TYR A 101 -14.81 -0.26 2.04
C TYR A 101 -14.06 0.47 0.93
N GLU A 102 -13.80 1.75 1.17
CA GLU A 102 -13.00 2.63 0.31
C GLU A 102 -11.82 3.18 1.09
N TYR A 103 -10.67 3.33 0.43
CA TYR A 103 -9.41 3.73 1.05
C TYR A 103 -8.92 5.04 0.44
N MET A 104 -8.75 6.07 1.25
CA MET A 104 -8.24 7.35 0.81
C MET A 104 -6.70 7.36 0.79
N LEU A 105 -6.12 7.70 -0.35
CA LEU A 105 -4.68 7.85 -0.55
C LEU A 105 -4.24 9.27 -0.13
N GLY A 106 -4.09 9.44 1.18
CA GLY A 106 -3.73 10.71 1.82
C GLY A 106 -2.22 10.94 1.94
N GLU A 107 -1.87 12.00 2.68
CA GLU A 107 -0.48 12.38 2.95
C GLU A 107 0.25 11.34 3.82
N GLN A 108 -0.47 10.73 4.76
CA GLN A 108 0.08 9.73 5.69
C GLN A 108 0.18 8.33 5.07
N THR A 109 -0.46 8.10 3.93
CA THR A 109 -0.44 6.81 3.23
C THR A 109 0.94 6.57 2.62
N TRP A 110 1.58 5.49 3.05
CA TRP A 110 2.78 5.00 2.38
C TRP A 110 2.37 4.26 1.12
N ILE A 111 2.94 4.66 -0.02
CA ILE A 111 2.73 3.99 -1.31
C ILE A 111 4.11 3.78 -1.92
N GLU A 112 4.42 2.55 -2.27
CA GLU A 112 5.70 2.20 -2.87
C GLU A 112 5.48 1.16 -3.96
N TYR A 113 6.20 1.29 -5.08
CA TYR A 113 6.14 0.29 -6.15
C TYR A 113 6.70 -1.04 -5.65
N TRP A 114 5.96 -2.13 -5.92
CA TRP A 114 6.38 -3.49 -5.61
C TRP A 114 6.89 -4.14 -6.90
N PRO A 115 8.21 -4.26 -7.10
CA PRO A 115 8.77 -4.82 -8.34
C PRO A 115 8.43 -6.29 -8.50
N THR A 116 8.38 -6.76 -9.75
CA THR A 116 8.24 -8.20 -10.02
C THR A 116 9.54 -8.94 -9.70
N ASP A 117 9.46 -10.27 -9.52
CA ASP A 117 10.65 -11.11 -9.27
C ASP A 117 11.71 -10.98 -10.37
N LEU A 118 11.27 -10.73 -11.61
CA LEU A 118 12.15 -10.46 -12.75
C LEU A 118 12.78 -9.06 -12.65
N GLU A 119 12.00 -8.04 -12.30
CA GLU A 119 12.52 -6.68 -12.08
C GLU A 119 13.51 -6.66 -10.90
N CYS A 120 13.33 -7.49 -9.87
CA CYS A 120 14.25 -7.62 -8.74
C CYS A 120 15.65 -8.11 -9.12
N GLN A 121 15.83 -8.68 -10.32
CA GLN A 121 17.16 -9.03 -10.85
C GLN A 121 17.96 -7.81 -11.32
N ASP A 122 17.30 -6.67 -11.55
CA ASP A 122 17.95 -5.42 -11.91
C ASP A 122 18.45 -4.70 -10.63
N PRO A 123 19.74 -4.30 -10.56
CA PRO A 123 20.30 -3.54 -9.44
C PRO A 123 19.50 -2.29 -9.04
N LYS A 124 18.73 -1.72 -9.97
CA LYS A 124 17.82 -0.60 -9.72
C LYS A 124 16.72 -0.93 -8.70
N TYR A 125 16.21 -2.16 -8.70
CA TYR A 125 15.09 -2.58 -7.85
C TYR A 125 15.53 -3.41 -6.65
N TRP A 126 16.76 -3.95 -6.68
CA TRP A 126 17.35 -4.79 -5.62
C TRP A 126 17.04 -4.30 -4.21
N SER A 127 17.35 -3.03 -3.89
CA SER A 127 17.15 -2.49 -2.53
C SER A 127 15.68 -2.43 -2.11
N THR A 128 14.77 -2.25 -3.07
CA THR A 128 13.33 -2.26 -2.79
C THR A 128 12.86 -3.69 -2.51
N CYS A 129 13.27 -4.65 -3.34
CA CYS A 129 12.91 -6.05 -3.16
C CYS A 129 13.41 -6.59 -1.82
N GLU A 130 14.71 -6.43 -1.51
CA GLU A 130 15.25 -6.88 -0.22
C GLU A 130 14.56 -6.22 0.97
N GLY A 131 14.21 -4.94 0.87
CA GLY A 131 13.52 -4.24 1.95
C GLY A 131 12.08 -4.66 2.16
N ILE A 132 11.40 -5.07 1.10
CA ILE A 132 10.06 -5.65 1.17
C ILE A 132 10.14 -7.08 1.72
N ASP A 133 11.11 -7.89 1.31
CA ASP A 133 11.30 -9.24 1.82
C ASP A 133 11.62 -9.25 3.33
N ASP A 134 12.47 -8.34 3.79
CA ASP A 134 12.77 -8.15 5.21
C ASP A 134 11.53 -7.70 6.01
N LEU A 135 10.69 -6.83 5.43
CA LEU A 135 9.40 -6.46 6.02
C LEU A 135 8.49 -7.69 6.16
N LEU A 136 8.32 -8.46 5.09
CA LEU A 136 7.50 -9.68 5.08
C LEU A 136 7.98 -10.70 6.11
N TYR A 137 9.29 -10.96 6.13
CA TYR A 137 9.91 -11.88 7.10
C TYR A 137 9.65 -11.41 8.54
N THR A 138 9.84 -10.13 8.83
CA THR A 138 9.60 -9.57 10.16
C THR A 138 8.14 -9.76 10.59
N PHE A 139 7.18 -9.45 9.72
CA PHE A 139 5.75 -9.59 10.04
C PHE A 139 5.28 -11.04 10.14
N SER A 140 5.91 -11.97 9.42
CA SER A 140 5.62 -13.40 9.53
C SER A 140 6.13 -14.05 10.83
N THR A 141 7.13 -13.45 11.48
CA THR A 141 7.85 -14.06 12.62
C THR A 141 7.58 -13.35 13.94
N THR A 142 7.55 -12.02 13.92
CA THR A 142 7.53 -11.18 15.14
C THR A 142 6.47 -10.10 15.12
N GLY A 143 6.09 -9.60 13.94
CA GLY A 143 5.16 -8.46 13.83
C GLY A 143 5.79 -7.16 14.35
N CYS A 144 4.96 -6.30 14.93
CA CYS A 144 5.44 -5.08 15.58
C CYS A 144 5.93 -5.38 17.00
N LYS A 145 7.20 -5.04 17.28
CA LYS A 145 7.72 -5.06 18.64
C LYS A 145 7.03 -3.97 19.45
N GLN A 146 6.35 -4.36 20.53
CA GLN A 146 5.80 -3.43 21.53
C GLN A 146 6.92 -2.74 22.32
#